data_AF-A0A6V7IKJ8-F1
#
_entry.id   AF-A0A6V7IKJ8-F1
#
_cell.length_a   1.000
_cell.length_b   1.000
_cell.length_c   1.000
_cell.angle_alpha   90.00
_cell.angle_beta   90.00
_cell.angle_gamma   90.00
#
_symmetry.space_group_name_H-M   'P 1'
#
loop_
_entity.id
_entity.type
_entity.pdbx_description
1 polymer ?
#
loop_
_entity_poly.entity_id
_entity_poly.type
_entity_poly.pdbx_seq_one_letter_code
_entity_poly.pdbx_strand_id
1 'polypeptide(L)'
;SLNPWDRLGALFSLLPMGRLQAKVLKVLHNFSNRIIGERKRYHEENDVADIAKIADEENVNRYAEGSKKRVALLDLLIQVWNKGLIDNTGIREEVDTFIFE
;
A
#
# COMPACT_ATOMS: atom_id res chain seq x y z
N SER A 1 9.80 -32.10 -10.38
CA SER A 1 8.86 -32.79 -9.47
C SER A 1 8.00 -31.73 -8.78
N LEU A 2 6.68 -31.92 -8.63
CA LEU A 2 5.86 -30.98 -7.87
C LEU A 2 6.22 -31.05 -6.38
N ASN A 3 6.43 -29.90 -5.74
CA ASN A 3 6.70 -29.86 -4.30
C ASN A 3 5.46 -30.36 -3.54
N PRO A 4 5.63 -31.22 -2.52
CA PRO A 4 4.51 -31.73 -1.73
C PRO A 4 3.61 -30.65 -1.13
N TRP A 5 4.17 -29.48 -0.83
CA TRP A 5 3.49 -28.33 -0.23
C TRP A 5 2.53 -27.62 -1.19
N ASP A 6 2.83 -27.58 -2.50
CA ASP A 6 1.98 -26.94 -3.51
C ASP A 6 0.62 -27.64 -3.62
N ARG A 7 0.59 -28.96 -3.38
CA ARG A 7 -0.63 -29.76 -3.38
C ARG A 7 -1.59 -29.37 -2.26
N LEU A 8 -1.07 -29.00 -1.09
CA LEU A 8 -1.90 -28.58 0.04
C LEU A 8 -2.59 -27.25 -0.26
N GLY A 9 -1.89 -26.31 -0.90
CA GLY A 9 -2.48 -25.05 -1.35
C GLY A 9 -3.60 -25.27 -2.39
N ALA A 10 -3.37 -26.14 -3.37
CA ALA A 10 -4.38 -26.50 -4.36
C ALA A 10 -5.62 -27.13 -3.71
N LEU A 11 -5.46 -28.11 -2.81
CA LEU A 11 -6.57 -28.68 -2.05
C LEU A 11 -7.31 -27.61 -1.25
N PHE A 12 -6.58 -26.75 -0.52
CA PHE A 12 -7.16 -25.69 0.30
C PHE A 12 -8.03 -24.72 -0.51
N SER A 13 -7.58 -24.32 -1.71
CA SER A 13 -8.35 -23.45 -2.61
C SER A 13 -9.69 -24.05 -3.06
N LEU A 14 -9.81 -25.39 -3.08
CA LEU A 14 -11.03 -26.09 -3.48
C LEU A 14 -12.05 -26.19 -2.33
N LEU A 15 -11.58 -26.21 -1.08
CA LEU A 15 -12.41 -26.26 0.12
C LEU A 15 -13.28 -24.99 0.26
N PRO A 16 -14.49 -25.10 0.87
CA PRO A 16 -15.36 -23.94 1.09
C PRO A 16 -14.67 -22.79 1.82
N MET A 17 -13.79 -23.11 2.78
CA MET A 17 -13.03 -22.11 3.54
C MET A 17 -12.02 -21.35 2.66
N GLY A 18 -11.27 -22.03 1.79
CA GLY A 18 -10.34 -21.37 0.88
C GLY A 18 -11.07 -20.45 -0.11
N ARG A 19 -12.26 -20.86 -0.58
CA ARG A 19 -13.11 -19.99 -1.41
C ARG A 19 -13.63 -18.77 -0.64
N LEU A 20 -13.99 -18.94 0.63
CA LEU A 20 -14.40 -17.84 1.50
C LEU A 20 -13.24 -16.85 1.70
N GLN A 21 -12.04 -17.35 2.04
CA GLN A 21 -10.84 -16.54 2.17
C GLN A 21 -10.56 -15.75 0.89
N ALA A 22 -10.59 -16.41 -0.27
CA ALA A 22 -10.37 -15.73 -1.55
C ALA A 22 -11.42 -14.63 -1.83
N LYS A 23 -12.69 -14.84 -1.45
CA LYS A 23 -13.73 -13.82 -1.56
C LYS A 23 -13.46 -12.63 -0.64
N VAL A 24 -13.09 -12.88 0.62
CA VAL A 24 -12.79 -11.82 1.60
C VAL A 24 -11.56 -11.02 1.17
N LEU A 25 -10.47 -11.69 0.76
CA LEU A 25 -9.27 -11.03 0.24
C LEU A 25 -9.59 -10.20 -1.01
N LYS A 26 -10.46 -10.68 -1.90
CA LYS A 26 -10.91 -9.89 -3.05
C LYS A 26 -11.61 -8.60 -2.63
N VAL A 27 -12.46 -8.63 -1.60
CA VAL A 27 -13.11 -7.43 -1.07
C VAL A 27 -12.08 -6.46 -0.51
N LEU A 28 -11.14 -6.96 0.30
CA LEU A 28 -10.05 -6.17 0.86
C LEU A 28 -9.21 -5.50 -0.24
N HIS A 29 -8.67 -6.27 -1.18
CA HIS A 29 -7.82 -5.72 -2.23
C HIS A 29 -8.56 -4.69 -3.09
N ASN A 30 -9.86 -4.91 -3.35
CA ASN A 30 -10.69 -3.91 -4.03
C ASN A 30 -10.80 -2.61 -3.23
N PHE A 31 -10.96 -2.71 -1.92
CA PHE A 31 -11.01 -1.55 -1.02
C PHE A 31 -9.67 -0.80 -1.02
N SER A 32 -8.56 -1.50 -0.84
CA SER A 32 -7.21 -0.90 -0.85
C SER A 32 -6.88 -0.24 -2.18
N ASN A 33 -7.15 -0.93 -3.30
CA ASN A 33 -6.99 -0.35 -4.64
C ASN A 33 -7.82 0.91 -4.84
N ARG A 34 -9.04 0.93 -4.31
CA ARG A 34 -9.92 2.10 -4.37
C ARG A 34 -9.33 3.27 -3.60
N ILE A 35 -8.89 3.06 -2.36
CA ILE A 35 -8.28 4.12 -1.54
C ILE A 35 -7.01 4.67 -2.20
N ILE A 36 -6.14 3.79 -2.69
CA ILE A 36 -4.92 4.19 -3.40
C ILE A 36 -5.28 5.03 -4.63
N GLY A 37 -6.26 4.59 -5.43
CA GLY A 37 -6.70 5.31 -6.62
C GLY A 37 -7.34 6.67 -6.32
N GLU A 38 -8.22 6.73 -5.32
CA GLU A 38 -8.84 7.98 -4.87
C GLU A 38 -7.77 8.97 -4.39
N ARG A 39 -6.75 8.50 -3.67
CA ARG A 39 -5.68 9.37 -3.17
C ARG A 39 -4.72 9.84 -4.26
N LYS A 40 -4.39 8.98 -5.23
CA LYS A 40 -3.61 9.38 -6.42
C LYS A 40 -4.34 10.46 -7.21
N ARG A 41 -5.63 10.27 -7.48
CA ARG A 41 -6.46 11.27 -8.18
C ARG A 41 -6.52 12.58 -7.41
N TYR A 42 -6.65 12.53 -6.09
CA TYR A 42 -6.62 13.72 -5.25
C TYR A 42 -5.31 14.52 -5.42
N HIS A 43 -4.15 13.85 -5.52
CA HIS A 43 -2.87 14.51 -5.78
C HIS A 43 -2.80 15.16 -7.16
N GLU A 44 -3.34 14.51 -8.19
CA GLU A 44 -3.41 15.03 -9.55
C GLU A 44 -4.32 16.28 -9.65
N GLU A 45 -5.48 16.26 -8.99
CA GLU A 45 -6.48 17.33 -9.05
C GLU A 45 -6.11 18.58 -8.21
N ASN A 46 -5.41 18.40 -7.09
CA ASN A 46 -5.16 19.48 -6.13
C ASN A 46 -3.73 20.06 -6.24
N ASP A 47 -3.00 19.74 -7.30
CA ASP A 47 -1.58 20.09 -7.52
C ASP A 47 -0.77 19.94 -6.21
N VAL A 48 -0.95 18.77 -5.57
CA VAL A 48 -0.30 18.47 -4.29
C VAL A 48 1.17 18.09 -4.53
N ALA A 49 1.85 18.87 -5.37
CA ALA A 49 3.29 18.83 -5.57
C ALA A 49 4.05 19.13 -4.26
N ASP A 50 3.41 19.78 -3.29
CA ASP A 50 4.04 20.22 -2.03
C ASP A 50 4.15 19.16 -0.92
N ILE A 51 3.65 17.93 -1.09
CA ILE A 51 4.09 16.82 -0.21
C ILE A 51 5.49 16.33 -0.63
N ALA A 52 5.87 16.48 -1.91
CA ALA A 52 7.16 16.06 -2.43
C ALA A 52 8.33 16.80 -1.73
N LYS A 53 8.15 18.06 -1.34
CA LYS A 53 9.15 18.86 -0.62
C LYS A 53 9.30 18.55 0.87
N ILE A 54 8.38 17.78 1.46
CA ILE A 54 8.47 17.42 2.89
C ILE A 54 9.39 16.22 3.10
N ALA A 55 9.53 15.36 2.09
CA ALA A 55 10.32 14.14 2.17
C ALA A 55 11.65 14.20 1.39
N ASP A 56 11.77 15.07 0.37
CA ASP A 56 13.05 15.38 -0.28
C ASP A 56 13.69 16.61 0.39
N GLU A 57 14.55 16.34 1.36
CA GLU A 57 15.73 17.12 1.79
C GLU A 57 16.03 16.66 3.22
N GLU A 58 17.14 15.95 3.45
CA GLU A 58 18.02 15.99 4.64
C GLU A 58 17.44 16.39 6.04
N ASN A 59 16.16 16.15 6.33
CA ASN A 59 15.45 16.67 7.50
C ASN A 59 15.02 15.56 8.45
N VAL A 60 15.37 14.31 8.17
CA VAL A 60 15.32 13.24 9.18
C VAL A 60 16.29 13.57 10.35
N ASN A 61 17.29 14.46 10.14
CA ASN A 61 18.24 14.92 11.16
C ASN A 61 18.00 16.33 11.72
N ARG A 62 16.94 17.06 11.35
CA ARG A 62 16.61 18.32 12.02
C ARG A 62 15.71 18.06 13.23
N TYR A 63 16.33 17.63 14.31
CA TYR A 63 15.82 17.71 15.68
C TYR A 63 15.74 19.17 16.20
N ALA A 64 15.47 20.14 15.32
CA ALA A 64 15.38 21.55 15.65
C ALA A 64 13.95 22.03 15.37
N GLU A 65 13.18 22.11 16.46
CA GLU A 65 12.26 23.21 16.74
C GLU A 65 11.08 23.42 15.76
N GLY A 66 9.93 22.81 16.11
CA GLY A 66 8.66 23.53 16.02
C GLY A 66 7.88 23.48 14.71
N SER A 67 7.61 22.30 14.14
CA SER A 67 6.33 21.94 13.46
C SER A 67 6.52 20.76 12.50
N LYS A 68 6.54 19.53 13.03
CA LYS A 68 6.48 18.34 12.17
C LYS A 68 5.10 18.30 11.49
N LYS A 69 5.05 18.68 10.20
CA LYS A 69 3.86 18.50 9.37
C LYS A 69 3.64 16.98 9.25
N ARG A 70 2.57 16.47 9.88
CA ARG A 70 2.23 15.05 9.82
C ARG A 70 1.80 14.73 8.40
N VAL A 71 2.60 13.94 7.69
CA VAL A 71 2.26 13.40 6.37
C VAL A 71 1.50 12.10 6.56
N ALA A 72 0.45 11.85 5.79
CA ALA A 72 -0.25 10.59 5.85
C ALA A 72 0.64 9.48 5.27
N LEU A 73 0.64 8.31 5.88
CA LEU A 73 1.45 7.16 5.45
C LEU A 73 1.22 6.79 3.97
N LEU A 74 -0.03 6.81 3.52
CA LEU A 74 -0.37 6.53 2.12
C LEU A 74 0.28 7.53 1.15
N ASP A 75 0.48 8.79 1.57
CA ASP A 75 1.13 9.79 0.73
C ASP A 75 2.63 9.48 0.57
N LEU A 76 3.27 8.98 1.63
CA LEU A 76 4.66 8.49 1.57
C LEU A 76 4.77 7.29 0.63
N LEU A 77 3.86 6.32 0.72
CA LEU A 77 3.86 5.14 -0.15
C LEU A 77 3.64 5.51 -1.63
N ILE A 78 2.73 6.46 -1.92
CA ILE A 78 2.51 6.97 -3.27
C ILE A 78 3.78 7.65 -3.81
N GLN A 79 4.54 8.37 -2.96
CA GLN A 79 5.80 8.97 -3.36
C GLN A 79 6.86 7.92 -3.72
N VAL A 80 7.01 6.89 -2.89
CA VAL A 80 7.94 5.77 -3.15
C VAL A 80 7.56 5.05 -4.45
N TRP A 81 6.26 4.87 -4.71
CA TRP A 81 5.73 4.34 -5.96
C TRP A 81 6.04 5.25 -7.16
N ASN A 82 5.84 6.57 -7.04
CA ASN A 82 6.19 7.55 -8.09
C ASN A 82 7.69 7.55 -8.41
N LYS A 83 8.55 7.31 -7.41
CA LYS A 83 10.01 7.14 -7.59
C LYS A 83 10.39 5.80 -8.24
N GLY A 84 9.41 4.91 -8.51
CA GLY A 84 9.62 3.60 -9.12
C GLY A 84 10.29 2.58 -8.19
N LEU A 85 10.32 2.83 -6.88
CA LEU A 85 10.95 1.95 -5.88
C LEU A 85 10.04 0.77 -5.49
N ILE A 86 8.72 0.95 -5.60
CA ILE A 86 7.73 -0.11 -5.40
C ILE A 86 6.77 -0.14 -6.60
N ASP A 87 6.28 -1.33 -6.94
CA ASP A 87 5.30 -1.52 -8.00
C ASP A 87 3.86 -1.40 -7.45
N ASN A 88 2.86 -1.59 -8.34
CA ASN A 88 1.45 -1.56 -7.94
C ASN A 88 1.09 -2.67 -6.94
N THR A 89 1.80 -3.80 -6.99
CA THR A 89 1.60 -4.91 -6.05
C THR A 89 2.12 -4.53 -4.68
N GLY A 90 3.36 -4.03 -4.61
CA GLY A 90 4.02 -3.63 -3.36
C GLY A 90 3.26 -2.53 -2.61
N ILE A 91 2.83 -1.45 -3.30
CA ILE A 91 2.03 -0.41 -2.62
C ILE A 91 0.72 -0.96 -2.05
N ARG A 92 0.07 -1.91 -2.74
CA ARG A 92 -1.16 -2.54 -2.24
C ARG A 92 -0.88 -3.42 -1.04
N GLU A 93 0.20 -4.20 -1.06
CA GLU A 93 0.58 -5.09 0.05
C GLU A 93 0.92 -4.31 1.32
N GLU A 94 1.65 -3.20 1.20
CA GLU A 94 1.92 -2.30 2.33
C GLU A 94 0.61 -1.71 2.89
N VAL A 95 -0.24 -1.18 2.01
CA VAL A 95 -1.55 -0.62 2.43
C VAL A 95 -2.45 -1.67 3.07
N ASP A 96 -2.51 -2.88 2.51
CA ASP A 96 -3.26 -4.00 3.09
C ASP A 96 -2.75 -4.32 4.50
N THR A 97 -1.43 -4.36 4.69
CA THR A 97 -0.79 -4.63 5.99
C THR A 97 -1.18 -3.58 7.04
N PHE A 98 -1.09 -2.29 6.71
CA PHE A 98 -1.46 -1.21 7.63
C PHE A 98 -2.96 -1.09 7.91
N ILE A 99 -3.83 -1.64 7.07
CA ILE A 99 -5.27 -1.70 7.35
C ILE A 99 -5.57 -2.79 8.41
N PHE A 100 -4.69 -3.79 8.54
CA PHE A 100 -4.87 -4.89 9.48
C PHE A 100 -4.16 -4.72 10.84
N GLU A 101 -3.05 -3.99 10.88
CA GLU A 101 -2.35 -3.63 12.13
C GLU A 101 -3.03 -2.48 12.89
#